data_AF-A0A0X1RX21-F1
#
_entry.id   AF-A0A0X1RX21-F1
#
_cell.length_a   1.000
_cell.length_b   1.000
_cell.length_c   1.000
_cell.angle_alpha   90.00
_cell.angle_beta   90.00
_cell.angle_gamma   90.00
#
_symmetry.space_group_name_H-M   'P 1'
#
loop_
_entity.id
_entity.type
_entity.pdbx_description
1 polymer ?
#
loop_
_entity_poly.entity_id
_entity_poly.type
_entity_poly.pdbx_seq_one_letter_code
_entity_poly.pdbx_strand_id
1 'polypeptide(L)' 'MQIHTHHLEFLQEAQEVFRENLKQVTYINDDGDLIALCYRYADETVPSIKILELGPEVAFFANILDTQIKID' A
#
# COMPACT_ATOMS: atom_id res chain seq x y z
N MET A 1 -2.30 -14.07 -10.36
CA MET A 1 -2.26 -13.77 -8.92
C MET A 1 -3.56 -14.28 -8.32
N GLN A 2 -3.49 -15.20 -7.38
CA GLN A 2 -4.67 -15.76 -6.72
C GLN A 2 -4.94 -14.92 -5.46
N ILE A 3 -6.17 -14.47 -5.26
CA ILE A 3 -6.52 -13.70 -4.06
C ILE A 3 -6.70 -14.69 -2.90
N HIS A 4 -5.96 -14.46 -1.82
CA HIS A 4 -6.02 -15.23 -0.57
C HIS A 4 -6.64 -14.41 0.57
N THR A 5 -7.03 -15.04 1.67
CA THR A 5 -7.65 -14.37 2.83
C THR A 5 -6.82 -13.23 3.38
N HIS A 6 -5.50 -13.41 3.51
CA HIS A 6 -4.58 -12.36 3.99
C HIS A 6 -4.60 -11.09 3.10
N HIS A 7 -4.88 -11.22 1.81
CA HIS A 7 -5.02 -10.05 0.92
C HIS A 7 -6.26 -9.23 1.25
N LEU A 8 -7.35 -9.90 1.65
CA LEU A 8 -8.60 -9.26 2.00
C LEU A 8 -8.51 -8.58 3.38
N GLU A 9 -7.84 -9.23 4.32
CA GLU A 9 -7.53 -8.66 5.64
C GLU A 9 -6.66 -7.41 5.49
N PHE A 10 -5.56 -7.52 4.74
CA PHE A 10 -4.69 -6.38 4.48
C PHE A 10 -5.38 -5.24 3.71
N LEU A 11 -6.33 -5.55 2.80
CA LEU A 11 -7.12 -4.53 2.13
C LEU A 11 -7.99 -3.72 3.11
N GLN A 12 -8.57 -4.37 4.13
CA GLN A 12 -9.36 -3.68 5.15
C GLN A 12 -8.48 -2.74 5.98
N GLU A 13 -7.31 -3.22 6.41
CA GLU A 13 -6.34 -2.39 7.13
C GLU A 13 -5.90 -1.19 6.29
N ALA A 14 -5.54 -1.42 5.02
CA ALA A 14 -5.13 -0.35 4.11
C ALA A 14 -6.24 0.70 3.93
N GLN A 15 -7.50 0.29 3.85
CA GLN A 15 -8.65 1.20 3.76
C GLN A 15 -8.78 2.10 4.98
N GLU A 16 -8.55 1.57 6.18
CA GLU A 16 -8.58 2.35 7.42
C GLU A 16 -7.46 3.38 7.45
N VAL A 17 -6.22 2.94 7.15
CA VAL A 17 -5.05 3.82 7.08
C VAL A 17 -5.24 4.97 6.08
N PHE A 18 -5.68 4.69 4.86
CA PHE A 18 -5.89 5.74 3.85
C PHE A 18 -7.08 6.66 4.15
N ARG A 19 -8.05 6.20 4.95
CA ARG A 19 -9.16 7.05 5.42
C ARG A 19 -8.69 8.05 6.46
N GLU A 20 -7.78 7.63 7.35
CA GLU A 20 -7.26 8.46 8.43
C GLU A 20 -6.15 9.42 7.96
N ASN A 21 -5.37 9.02 6.95
CA ASN A 21 -4.27 9.82 6.42
C ASN A 21 -4.43 10.12 4.92
N LEU A 22 -5.09 11.23 4.61
CA LEU A 22 -5.36 11.67 3.23
C LEU A 22 -4.12 11.88 2.35
N LYS A 23 -2.91 12.02 2.94
CA LYS A 23 -1.65 12.18 2.20
C LYS A 23 -0.94 10.86 1.94
N GLN A 24 -1.34 9.78 2.61
CA GLN A 24 -0.72 8.48 2.45
C GLN A 24 -1.24 7.80 1.18
N VAL A 25 -0.30 7.43 0.32
CA VAL A 25 -0.58 6.78 -0.99
C VAL A 25 -0.10 5.34 -1.02
N THR A 26 0.68 4.93 -0.01
CA THR A 26 1.26 3.60 0.09
C THR A 26 1.22 3.11 1.54
N TYR A 27 0.93 1.83 1.72
CA TYR A 27 0.94 1.15 3.01
C TYR A 27 1.54 -0.25 2.81
N ILE A 28 2.37 -0.70 3.75
CA ILE A 28 3.03 -2.01 3.73
C ILE A 28 2.63 -2.68 5.04
N ASN A 29 2.35 -3.99 5.01
CA ASN A 29 2.05 -4.72 6.23
C ASN A 29 3.31 -4.95 7.09
N ASP A 30 3.09 -5.35 8.34
CA ASP A 30 4.17 -5.56 9.31
C ASP A 30 5.16 -6.67 8.89
N ASP A 31 4.67 -7.68 8.16
CA ASP A 31 5.50 -8.78 7.64
C ASP A 31 6.36 -8.36 6.43
N GLY A 32 6.07 -7.20 5.81
CA GLY A 32 6.82 -6.67 4.68
C GLY A 32 6.64 -7.46 3.38
N ASP A 33 5.60 -8.27 3.27
CA ASP A 33 5.32 -9.13 2.11
C ASP A 33 4.12 -8.64 1.27
N LEU A 34 3.37 -7.62 1.71
CA LEU A 34 2.28 -7.00 0.96
C LEU A 34 2.40 -5.48 0.92
N ILE A 35 2.05 -4.89 -0.23
CA ILE A 35 1.97 -3.43 -0.41
C ILE A 35 0.61 -3.03 -0.99
N ALA A 36 0.01 -2.00 -0.40
CA ALA A 36 -1.22 -1.36 -0.85
C ALA A 36 -0.89 0.00 -1.49
N LEU A 37 -1.46 0.26 -2.66
CA LEU A 37 -1.35 1.54 -3.37
C LEU A 37 -2.73 2.18 -3.47
N CYS A 38 -2.88 3.38 -2.92
CA CYS A 38 -4.07 4.20 -3.06
C CYS A 38 -3.89 5.18 -4.20
N TYR A 39 -4.81 5.14 -5.18
CA TYR A 39 -4.89 6.11 -6.26
C TYR A 39 -6.31 6.63 -6.37
N ARG A 40 -6.45 7.95 -6.52
CA ARG A 40 -7.71 8.60 -6.88
C ARG A 40 -7.61 9.01 -8.33
N TYR A 41 -8.53 8.52 -9.16
CA TYR A 41 -8.78 9.17 -10.44
C TYR A 41 -9.46 10.53 -10.19
N ALA A 42 -9.24 11.48 -11.10
CA ALA A 42 -9.65 12.88 -10.91
C ALA A 42 -11.17 13.07 -10.70
N ASP A 43 -11.96 12.05 -11.03
CA ASP A 43 -13.41 11.99 -10.99
C ASP A 43 -13.97 10.97 -9.97
N GLU A 44 -13.11 10.25 -9.25
CA GLU A 44 -13.55 9.24 -8.27
C GLU A 44 -13.66 9.80 -6.85
N THR A 45 -14.87 9.73 -6.29
CA THR A 45 -15.12 10.04 -4.87
C THR A 45 -14.57 8.98 -3.92
N VAL A 46 -14.33 7.76 -4.42
CA VAL A 46 -13.83 6.63 -3.64
C VAL A 46 -12.43 6.28 -4.12
N PRO A 47 -11.39 6.31 -3.27
CA PRO A 47 -10.05 5.93 -3.66
C PRO A 47 -10.01 4.45 -4.08
N SER A 48 -9.40 4.20 -5.23
CA SER A 48 -9.09 2.85 -5.69
C SER A 48 -7.82 2.36 -4.98
N ILE A 49 -7.85 1.11 -4.47
CA ILE A 49 -6.73 0.49 -3.76
C ILE A 49 -6.31 -0.78 -4.50
N LYS A 50 -5.01 -0.90 -4.76
CA LYS A 50 -4.41 -2.10 -5.35
C LYS A 50 -3.45 -2.75 -4.37
N ILE A 51 -3.64 -4.05 -4.12
CA ILE A 51 -2.75 -4.87 -3.29
C ILE A 51 -1.80 -5.65 -4.21
N LEU A 52 -0.52 -5.72 -3.83
CA LEU A 52 0.53 -6.47 -4.51
C LEU A 52 1.32 -7.29 -3.50
N GLU A 53 1.67 -8.52 -3.85
CA GLU A 53 2.64 -9.32 -3.10
C GLU A 53 4.06 -8.81 -3.40
N LEU A 54 4.80 -8.48 -2.34
CA LEU A 54 6.21 -8.16 -2.38
C LEU A 54 7.01 -9.47 -2.48
N GLY A 55 7.22 -9.93 -3.71
CA GLY A 55 8.21 -10.96 -3.97
C GLY A 55 9.65 -10.47 -3.72
N PRO A 56 10.67 -11.36 -3.76
CA PRO A 56 12.07 -10.98 -3.61
C PRO A 56 12.55 -9.91 -4.62
N GLU A 57 11.86 -9.76 -5.74
CA GLU A 57 12.14 -8.77 -6.79
C GLU A 57 11.49 -7.39 -6.52
N VAL A 58 10.42 -7.34 -5.71
CA VAL A 58 9.62 -6.11 -5.47
C VAL A 58 10.06 -5.36 -4.21
N ALA A 59 10.85 -5.99 -3.34
CA ALA A 59 11.49 -5.37 -2.16
C ALA A 59 12.31 -4.10 -2.50
N PHE A 60 12.68 -3.90 -3.78
CA PHE A 60 13.31 -2.69 -4.28
C PHE A 60 12.47 -1.42 -4.09
N PHE A 61 11.13 -1.50 -4.20
CA PHE A 61 10.27 -0.32 -4.06
C PHE A 61 10.08 0.11 -2.60
N ALA A 62 10.07 -0.83 -1.65
CA ALA A 62 9.95 -0.52 -0.22
C ALA A 62 11.19 0.23 0.32
N ASN A 63 12.39 -0.14 -0.14
CA ASN A 63 13.65 0.48 0.29
C ASN A 63 13.83 1.94 -0.19
N ILE A 64 13.22 2.32 -1.32
CA ILE A 64 13.29 3.70 -1.83
C ILE A 64 12.46 4.65 -0.97
N LEU A 65 11.37 4.17 -0.36
CA LEU A 65 10.52 5.00 0.51
C LEU A 65 11.21 5.30 1.84
N ASP A 66 11.91 4.33 2.44
CA ASP A 66 12.63 4.53 3.71
C ASP A 66 13.86 5.45 3.54
N THR A 67 14.47 5.44 2.35
CA THR A 67 15.64 6.28 2.05
C THR A 67 15.25 7.73 1.70
N GLN A 68 14.02 7.99 1.26
CA GLN A 68 13.56 9.34 0.90
C GLN A 68 12.93 10.13 2.07
N ILE A 69 12.64 9.47 3.21
CA ILE A 69 12.23 10.14 4.46
C ILE A 69 13.46 10.37 5.36
N LYS A 70 14.52 10.92 4.78
CA LYS A 70 15.57 11.67 5.49
C LYS A 70 15.86 12.91 4.66
N ILE A 71 15.00 13.91 4.82
CA ILE A 71 15.32 15.28 4.42
C ILE A 71 15.49 16.03 5.75
N ASP A 72 16.71 16.54 5.97
CA ASP A 72 17.09 17.43 7.08
C ASP A 72 16.12 18.61 7.25
#